data_AF-A0A3A8RBS0-F1
#
_entry.id   AF-A0A3A8RBS0-F1
#
_cell.length_a   1.000
_cell.length_b   1.000
_cell.length_c   1.000
_cell.angle_alpha   90.00
_cell.angle_beta   90.00
_cell.angle_gamma   90.00
#
_symmetry.space_group_name_H-M   'P 1'
#
loop_
_entity.id
_entity.type
_entity.pdbx_description
1 polymer ?
#
loop_
_entity_poly.entity_id
_entity_poly.type
_entity_poly.pdbx_seq_one_letter_code
_entity_poly.pdbx_strand_id
1 'polypeptide(L)'
;MTTAPRPKSVPPEATFDAPTKLWRCGGPNDARERLWIHPSGLLLLDATRKDGKLDGEIKWSLGIHEMSEHAPRLAMQEALGLPNGPNNTMIATFADGALVEVRFRPGFDFPDELRIELRDGVIDGALEWVVGPVDGALFEYAGTKLLHKIFKVPKPWPHRLTAVFAKGKLKSTTFFAKDGTPLDVSKPTLTEWGESTEASTLAGYIERGDFAADAARFFPKAPRVSKPGSKKVRAVPAGRALDEVVTGGGVPSMTLAFDFDSYGFDCKKEDLAGANDDKYVGIASDGSGEMFLLDVTTGAVVRYAHEEGSVSPAFDSLDQLAFALLRVEAAAKKLIPKAKVSALFKRLDLKVAAALLKEY
;
A
#
# COMPACT_ATOMS: atom_id res chain seq x y z
N MET A 1 51.34 9.55 -25.45
CA MET A 1 50.18 9.14 -26.27
C MET A 1 49.66 7.83 -25.70
N THR A 2 48.36 7.71 -25.45
CA THR A 2 47.77 6.56 -24.75
C THR A 2 47.45 5.45 -25.75
N THR A 3 47.79 4.19 -25.45
CA THR A 3 47.57 3.01 -26.31
C THR A 3 46.17 2.38 -26.16
N ALA A 4 45.32 2.93 -25.30
CA ALA A 4 43.97 2.43 -25.06
C ALA A 4 43.06 2.66 -26.29
N PRO A 5 42.33 1.63 -26.77
CA PRO A 5 41.40 1.80 -27.89
C PRO A 5 40.26 2.74 -27.49
N ARG A 6 40.00 3.75 -28.35
CA ARG A 6 38.90 4.72 -28.17
C ARG A 6 37.56 4.05 -28.49
N PRO A 7 36.56 4.08 -27.60
CA PRO A 7 35.22 3.58 -27.90
C PRO A 7 34.53 4.40 -28.99
N LYS A 8 33.65 3.79 -29.78
CA LYS A 8 32.93 4.47 -30.88
C LYS A 8 32.05 5.64 -30.43
N SER A 9 31.52 5.57 -29.21
CA SER A 9 30.68 6.62 -28.61
C SER A 9 31.49 7.83 -28.11
N VAL A 10 32.82 7.71 -28.02
CA VAL A 10 33.71 8.78 -27.55
C VAL A 10 34.21 9.58 -28.74
N PRO A 11 33.96 10.90 -28.77
CA PRO A 11 34.30 11.71 -29.93
C PRO A 11 35.82 11.95 -30.03
N PRO A 12 36.36 12.25 -31.24
CA PRO A 12 37.80 12.33 -31.49
C PRO A 12 38.52 13.42 -30.69
N GLU A 13 37.82 14.49 -30.31
CA GLU A 13 38.33 15.59 -29.49
C GLU A 13 38.51 15.24 -28.00
N ALA A 14 37.94 14.11 -27.54
CA ALA A 14 38.11 13.69 -26.16
C ALA A 14 39.53 13.20 -25.87
N THR A 15 40.03 13.49 -24.67
CA THR A 15 41.34 13.07 -24.16
C THR A 15 41.18 11.99 -23.09
N PHE A 16 42.09 11.02 -23.05
CA PHE A 16 42.05 9.95 -22.05
C PHE A 16 42.84 10.32 -20.80
N ASP A 17 42.17 10.33 -19.66
CA ASP A 17 42.73 10.48 -18.32
C ASP A 17 42.96 9.10 -17.70
N ALA A 18 44.21 8.63 -17.77
CA ALA A 18 44.60 7.29 -17.33
C ALA A 18 44.40 7.04 -15.83
N PRO A 19 44.75 7.96 -14.91
CA PRO A 19 44.44 7.84 -13.48
C PRO A 19 42.96 7.57 -13.15
N THR A 20 42.04 8.23 -13.85
CA THR A 20 40.59 8.09 -13.60
C THR A 20 39.90 7.10 -14.54
N LYS A 21 40.64 6.56 -15.53
CA LYS A 21 40.14 5.72 -16.62
C LYS A 21 38.95 6.36 -17.35
N LEU A 22 39.01 7.67 -17.58
CA LEU A 22 37.95 8.44 -18.24
C LEU A 22 38.40 9.05 -19.55
N TRP A 23 37.49 9.12 -20.51
CA TRP A 23 37.59 10.04 -21.62
C TRP A 23 36.91 11.36 -21.25
N ARG A 24 37.54 12.48 -21.56
CA ARG A 24 37.09 13.82 -21.18
C ARG A 24 37.08 14.75 -22.39
N CYS A 25 35.97 15.46 -22.58
CA CYS A 25 35.83 16.54 -23.55
C CYS A 25 35.37 17.80 -22.81
N GLY A 26 36.17 18.87 -22.87
CA GLY A 26 35.99 20.06 -22.05
C GLY A 26 36.30 19.82 -20.56
N GLY A 27 36.04 20.83 -19.74
CA GLY A 27 36.27 20.82 -18.31
C GLY A 27 35.41 21.83 -17.56
N PRO A 28 35.64 21.99 -16.24
CA PRO A 28 34.78 22.80 -15.38
C PRO A 28 34.69 24.30 -15.75
N ASN A 29 35.66 24.80 -16.52
CA ASN A 29 35.72 26.18 -16.98
C ASN A 29 35.17 26.37 -18.41
N ASP A 30 34.83 25.27 -19.09
CA ASP A 30 34.25 25.32 -20.43
C ASP A 30 32.72 25.39 -20.35
N ALA A 31 32.08 25.84 -21.41
CA ALA A 31 30.61 25.90 -21.50
C ALA A 31 29.95 24.51 -21.43
N ARG A 32 30.70 23.44 -21.72
CA ARG A 32 30.22 22.06 -21.64
C ARG A 32 31.33 21.09 -21.29
N GLU A 33 31.04 20.16 -20.39
CA GLU A 33 31.93 19.10 -19.92
C GLU A 33 31.25 17.74 -20.17
N ARG A 34 31.98 16.81 -20.80
CA ARG A 34 31.50 15.45 -21.04
C ARG A 34 32.54 14.42 -20.60
N LEU A 35 32.07 13.38 -19.91
CA LEU A 35 32.90 12.27 -19.41
C LEU A 35 32.34 10.93 -19.87
N TRP A 36 33.22 10.04 -20.33
CA TRP A 36 32.86 8.66 -20.68
C TRP A 36 33.82 7.66 -20.03
N ILE A 37 33.29 6.54 -19.61
CA ILE A 37 34.08 5.47 -18.97
C ILE A 37 34.86 4.65 -20.01
N HIS A 38 36.09 4.26 -19.69
CA HIS A 38 36.83 3.24 -20.43
C HIS A 38 36.62 1.85 -19.80
N PRO A 39 36.48 0.75 -20.57
CA PRO A 39 36.55 0.67 -22.04
C PRO A 39 35.21 0.79 -22.77
N SER A 40 34.07 0.82 -22.08
CA SER A 40 32.76 0.75 -22.77
C SER A 40 32.37 1.99 -23.56
N GLY A 41 32.86 3.17 -23.17
CA GLY A 41 32.39 4.45 -23.71
C GLY A 41 30.99 4.83 -23.22
N LEU A 42 30.52 4.26 -22.11
CA LEU A 42 29.27 4.69 -21.47
C LEU A 42 29.42 6.15 -21.00
N LEU A 43 28.41 6.97 -21.30
CA LEU A 43 28.35 8.37 -20.85
C LEU A 43 28.14 8.42 -19.34
N LEU A 44 29.04 9.11 -18.66
CA LEU A 44 28.99 9.33 -17.22
C LEU A 44 28.47 10.72 -16.87
N LEU A 45 28.94 11.74 -17.58
CA LEU A 45 28.56 13.14 -17.38
C LEU A 45 28.35 13.81 -18.73
N ASP A 46 27.27 14.57 -18.85
CA ASP A 46 27.11 15.61 -19.86
C ASP A 46 26.56 16.85 -19.15
N ALA A 47 27.42 17.83 -18.94
CA ALA A 47 27.11 19.02 -18.15
C ALA A 47 27.30 20.29 -18.95
N THR A 48 26.27 21.12 -19.02
CA THR A 48 26.36 22.49 -19.51
C THR A 48 26.62 23.46 -18.36
N ARG A 49 27.35 24.54 -18.66
CA ARG A 49 27.74 25.55 -17.67
C ARG A 49 27.51 26.96 -18.18
N LYS A 50 27.16 27.84 -17.24
CA LYS A 50 27.04 29.30 -17.41
C LYS A 50 27.78 29.94 -16.23
N ASP A 51 28.76 30.80 -16.54
CA ASP A 51 29.61 31.47 -15.54
C ASP A 51 30.25 30.51 -14.52
N GLY A 52 30.71 29.35 -15.00
CA GLY A 52 31.36 28.30 -14.21
C GLY A 52 30.40 27.43 -13.37
N LYS A 53 29.10 27.75 -13.33
CA LYS A 53 28.08 26.99 -12.61
C LYS A 53 27.34 26.04 -13.55
N LEU A 54 26.81 24.93 -13.02
CA LEU A 54 25.90 24.07 -13.77
C LEU A 54 24.64 24.87 -14.15
N ASP A 55 24.26 24.80 -15.41
CA ASP A 55 23.10 25.50 -15.94
C ASP A 55 22.52 24.69 -17.10
N GLY A 56 21.20 24.60 -17.22
CA GLY A 56 20.53 23.74 -18.19
C GLY A 56 20.44 22.27 -17.75
N GLU A 57 20.27 21.38 -18.73
CA GLU A 57 20.11 19.94 -18.48
C GLU A 57 21.46 19.25 -18.30
N ILE A 58 21.64 18.58 -17.16
CA ILE A 58 22.82 17.81 -16.80
C ILE A 58 22.47 16.32 -16.75
N LYS A 59 23.23 15.49 -17.45
CA LYS A 59 23.08 14.03 -17.40
C LYS A 59 24.19 13.43 -16.54
N TRP A 60 23.81 12.56 -15.62
CA TRP A 60 24.75 11.85 -14.75
C TRP A 60 24.40 10.37 -14.66
N SER A 61 25.43 9.51 -14.62
CA SER A 61 25.29 8.08 -14.35
C SER A 61 26.44 7.58 -13.49
N LEU A 62 26.13 6.86 -12.39
CA LEU A 62 27.11 6.11 -11.59
C LEU A 62 27.55 4.80 -12.29
N GLY A 63 27.81 4.87 -13.59
CA GLY A 63 28.31 3.72 -14.35
C GLY A 63 29.69 3.29 -13.86
N ILE A 64 29.83 2.01 -13.55
CA ILE A 64 31.09 1.37 -13.13
C ILE A 64 31.30 0.08 -13.92
N HIS A 65 32.56 -0.25 -14.20
CA HIS A 65 33.00 -1.57 -14.67
C HIS A 65 33.56 -2.43 -13.54
N GLU A 66 34.13 -1.78 -12.52
CA GLU A 66 34.69 -2.44 -11.36
C GLU A 66 34.35 -1.69 -10.07
N MET A 67 34.26 -2.41 -8.95
CA MET A 67 33.80 -1.84 -7.68
C MET A 67 34.71 -0.72 -7.13
N SER A 68 35.99 -0.71 -7.50
CA SER A 68 36.95 0.34 -7.13
C SER A 68 36.58 1.72 -7.69
N GLU A 69 35.76 1.78 -8.74
CA GLU A 69 35.32 3.04 -9.36
C GLU A 69 34.18 3.70 -8.59
N HIS A 70 33.43 2.94 -7.79
CA HIS A 70 32.20 3.40 -7.14
C HIS A 70 32.41 4.61 -6.22
N ALA A 71 33.37 4.52 -5.28
CA ALA A 71 33.62 5.61 -4.34
C ALA A 71 34.12 6.90 -5.04
N PRO A 72 35.06 6.85 -6.00
CA PRO A 72 35.39 8.00 -6.84
C PRO A 72 34.20 8.58 -7.62
N ARG A 73 33.27 7.75 -8.12
CA ARG A 73 32.06 8.25 -8.81
C ARG A 73 31.15 9.02 -7.86
N LEU A 74 30.91 8.50 -6.66
CA LEU A 74 30.11 9.18 -5.65
C LEU A 74 30.74 10.52 -5.24
N ALA A 75 32.05 10.55 -5.01
CA ALA A 75 32.76 11.79 -4.69
C ALA A 75 32.65 12.83 -5.81
N MET A 76 32.65 12.39 -7.08
CA MET A 76 32.45 13.27 -8.23
C MET A 76 31.01 13.80 -8.30
N GLN A 77 30.00 12.96 -8.07
CA GLN A 77 28.61 13.39 -7.99
C GLN A 77 28.40 14.47 -6.92
N GLU A 78 28.98 14.25 -5.73
CA GLU A 78 28.93 15.19 -4.62
C GLU A 78 29.66 16.50 -4.96
N ALA A 79 30.86 16.43 -5.55
CA ALA A 79 31.62 17.61 -5.96
C ALA A 79 30.92 18.43 -7.05
N LEU A 80 30.11 17.80 -7.90
CA LEU A 80 29.25 18.47 -8.87
C LEU A 80 28.00 19.10 -8.24
N GLY A 81 27.72 18.80 -6.96
CA GLY A 81 26.49 19.24 -6.30
C GLY A 81 25.25 18.60 -6.90
N LEU A 82 25.33 17.34 -7.33
CA LEU A 82 24.19 16.61 -7.87
C LEU A 82 23.40 15.93 -6.74
N PRO A 83 22.07 15.80 -6.87
CA PRO A 83 21.24 15.16 -5.86
C PRO A 83 21.47 13.64 -5.76
N ASN A 84 21.01 13.03 -4.68
CA ASN A 84 20.92 11.57 -4.53
C ASN A 84 19.47 11.10 -4.65
N GLY A 85 19.26 9.86 -5.11
CA GLY A 85 17.93 9.28 -5.29
C GLY A 85 17.96 7.75 -5.46
N PRO A 86 16.84 7.13 -5.87
CA PRO A 86 16.68 5.68 -5.89
C PRO A 86 17.47 5.00 -7.01
N ASN A 87 17.78 5.74 -8.08
CA ASN A 87 18.61 5.28 -9.16
C ASN A 87 19.87 6.12 -9.28
N ASN A 88 20.90 5.46 -9.80
CA ASN A 88 22.21 6.04 -10.01
C ASN A 88 22.37 6.81 -11.33
N THR A 89 21.35 6.76 -12.19
CA THR A 89 21.28 7.55 -13.42
C THR A 89 20.22 8.63 -13.26
N MET A 90 20.56 9.87 -13.61
CA MET A 90 19.67 11.01 -13.47
C MET A 90 19.84 12.05 -14.58
N ILE A 91 18.80 12.85 -14.74
CA ILE A 91 18.82 14.10 -15.48
C ILE A 91 18.44 15.21 -14.49
N ALA A 92 19.34 16.16 -14.26
CA ALA A 92 19.14 17.28 -13.36
C ALA A 92 19.10 18.58 -14.18
N THR A 93 18.06 19.39 -13.98
CA THR A 93 17.89 20.66 -14.69
C THR A 93 18.19 21.80 -13.74
N PHE A 94 19.12 22.66 -14.13
CA PHE A 94 19.50 23.87 -13.41
C PHE A 94 19.03 25.11 -14.16
N ALA A 95 18.58 26.12 -13.42
CA ALA A 95 18.28 27.44 -13.95
C ALA A 95 19.00 28.49 -13.09
N ASP A 96 19.90 29.25 -13.73
CA ASP A 96 20.75 30.25 -13.08
C ASP A 96 21.53 29.67 -11.87
N GLY A 97 21.98 28.43 -12.02
CA GLY A 97 22.75 27.70 -11.00
C GLY A 97 21.93 27.04 -9.89
N ALA A 98 20.60 27.17 -9.89
CA ALA A 98 19.72 26.50 -8.93
C ALA A 98 19.08 25.26 -9.54
N LEU A 99 19.05 24.14 -8.81
CA LEU A 99 18.34 22.93 -9.23
C LEU A 99 16.83 23.20 -9.22
N VAL A 100 16.17 23.03 -10.37
CA VAL A 100 14.73 23.24 -10.53
C VAL A 100 13.97 21.94 -10.82
N GLU A 101 14.65 20.91 -11.33
CA GLU A 101 14.06 19.60 -11.54
C GLU A 101 15.14 18.51 -11.46
N VAL A 102 14.78 17.35 -10.93
CA VAL A 102 15.56 16.12 -11.12
C VAL A 102 14.66 14.97 -11.54
N ARG A 103 15.19 14.14 -12.43
CA ARG A 103 14.59 12.92 -12.97
C ARG A 103 15.55 11.74 -12.77
N PHE A 104 15.18 10.77 -11.95
CA PHE A 104 15.94 9.53 -11.76
C PHE A 104 15.37 8.39 -12.61
N ARG A 105 16.27 7.63 -13.23
CA ARG A 105 15.95 6.60 -14.22
C ARG A 105 16.89 5.41 -14.07
N PRO A 106 16.49 4.20 -14.48
CA PRO A 106 17.40 3.06 -14.60
C PRO A 106 18.52 3.29 -15.64
N GLY A 107 18.24 4.10 -16.66
CA GLY A 107 19.17 4.52 -17.70
C GLY A 107 18.61 5.70 -18.49
N PHE A 108 19.42 6.37 -19.31
CA PHE A 108 18.99 7.61 -19.98
C PHE A 108 17.80 7.43 -20.95
N ASP A 109 17.67 6.24 -21.55
CA ASP A 109 16.60 5.89 -22.50
C ASP A 109 15.37 5.26 -21.83
N PHE A 110 15.37 5.13 -20.51
CA PHE A 110 14.25 4.57 -19.75
C PHE A 110 13.32 5.67 -19.22
N PRO A 111 12.05 5.35 -18.92
CA PRO A 111 11.14 6.28 -18.25
C PRO A 111 11.64 6.73 -16.87
N ASP A 112 11.11 7.87 -16.41
CA ASP A 112 11.32 8.36 -15.05
C ASP A 112 10.73 7.39 -14.02
N GLU A 113 11.54 6.98 -13.04
CA GLU A 113 11.07 6.30 -11.84
C GLU A 113 10.82 7.28 -10.69
N LEU A 114 11.52 8.42 -10.70
CA LEU A 114 11.27 9.52 -9.78
C LEU A 114 11.51 10.85 -10.49
N ARG A 115 10.53 11.75 -10.44
CA ARG A 115 10.64 13.12 -10.94
C ARG A 115 10.25 14.08 -9.84
N ILE A 116 11.07 15.10 -9.59
CA ILE A 116 10.89 16.07 -8.52
C ILE A 116 11.11 17.47 -9.06
N GLU A 117 10.13 18.35 -8.85
CA GLU A 117 10.25 19.78 -9.07
C GLU A 117 10.71 20.51 -7.81
N LEU A 118 11.59 21.50 -8.00
CA LEU A 118 12.15 22.32 -6.95
C LEU A 118 11.99 23.80 -7.27
N ARG A 119 11.82 24.60 -6.22
CA ARG A 119 11.89 26.06 -6.25
C ARG A 119 12.61 26.54 -5.01
N ASP A 120 13.58 27.43 -5.18
CA ASP A 120 14.34 28.03 -4.08
C ASP A 120 14.96 26.97 -3.13
N GLY A 121 15.44 25.85 -3.69
CA GLY A 121 16.10 24.78 -2.95
C GLY A 121 15.18 23.83 -2.16
N VAL A 122 13.86 24.01 -2.24
CA VAL A 122 12.88 23.11 -1.63
C VAL A 122 12.02 22.42 -2.68
N ILE A 123 11.44 21.27 -2.31
CA ILE A 123 10.47 20.57 -3.15
C ILE A 123 9.20 21.42 -3.23
N ASP A 124 8.87 21.89 -4.43
CA ASP A 124 7.72 22.76 -4.69
C ASP A 124 7.24 22.52 -6.12
N GLY A 125 6.00 22.08 -6.28
CA GLY A 125 5.47 21.58 -7.55
C GLY A 125 5.12 20.10 -7.51
N ALA A 126 5.20 19.45 -8.67
CA ALA A 126 4.84 18.06 -8.85
C ALA A 126 5.98 17.12 -8.45
N LEU A 127 5.58 15.96 -7.91
CA LEU A 127 6.44 14.81 -7.71
C LEU A 127 5.75 13.59 -8.30
N GLU A 128 6.47 12.82 -9.10
CA GLU A 128 6.05 11.50 -9.57
C GLU A 128 7.02 10.43 -9.09
N TRP A 129 6.48 9.31 -8.60
CA TRP A 129 7.30 8.19 -8.14
C TRP A 129 6.68 6.85 -8.54
N VAL A 130 7.44 6.01 -9.24
CA VAL A 130 7.16 4.59 -9.42
C VAL A 130 7.50 3.87 -8.12
N VAL A 131 6.46 3.39 -7.44
CA VAL A 131 6.60 2.88 -6.07
C VAL A 131 7.39 1.58 -6.11
N GLY A 132 8.50 1.57 -5.38
CA GLY A 132 9.42 0.44 -5.27
C GLY A 132 10.11 0.40 -3.91
N PRO A 133 10.93 -0.63 -3.65
CA PRO A 133 11.76 -0.68 -2.46
C PRO A 133 12.75 0.49 -2.45
N VAL A 134 12.92 1.13 -1.30
CA VAL A 134 13.85 2.25 -1.11
C VAL A 134 14.55 2.08 0.24
N ASP A 135 15.87 2.04 0.22
CA ASP A 135 16.70 2.09 1.42
C ASP A 135 17.03 3.54 1.75
N GLY A 136 16.38 4.08 2.80
CA GLY A 136 16.63 5.45 3.27
C GLY A 136 15.77 6.52 2.61
N ALA A 137 16.40 7.58 2.12
CA ALA A 137 15.70 8.70 1.49
C ALA A 137 15.41 8.42 0.02
N LEU A 138 14.24 8.86 -0.42
CA LEU A 138 13.87 8.87 -1.83
C LEU A 138 14.63 9.95 -2.60
N PHE A 139 14.97 11.06 -1.94
CA PHE A 139 15.73 12.15 -2.54
C PHE A 139 16.50 12.94 -1.48
N GLU A 140 17.74 13.32 -1.78
CA GLU A 140 18.57 14.20 -0.95
C GLU A 140 19.29 15.25 -1.80
N TYR A 141 19.20 16.52 -1.41
CA TYR A 141 19.88 17.63 -2.06
C TYR A 141 19.99 18.83 -1.13
N ALA A 142 21.19 19.40 -0.96
CA ALA A 142 21.42 20.65 -0.23
C ALA A 142 20.72 20.72 1.16
N GLY A 143 20.71 19.60 1.91
CA GLY A 143 20.04 19.48 3.21
C GLY A 143 18.54 19.15 3.16
N THR A 144 17.90 19.25 1.99
CA THR A 144 16.54 18.74 1.76
C THR A 144 16.58 17.21 1.67
N LYS A 145 15.75 16.54 2.47
CA LYS A 145 15.64 15.07 2.52
C LYS A 145 14.18 14.65 2.42
N LEU A 146 13.83 13.91 1.37
CA LEU A 146 12.50 13.34 1.17
C LEU A 146 12.49 11.87 1.57
N LEU A 147 11.71 11.55 2.61
CA LEU A 147 11.50 10.17 3.05
C LEU A 147 10.19 9.62 2.48
N HIS A 148 10.22 8.44 1.86
CA HIS A 148 9.05 7.79 1.26
C HIS A 148 7.86 7.62 2.24
N LYS A 149 8.13 7.50 3.54
CA LYS A 149 7.10 7.34 4.59
C LYS A 149 6.07 8.48 4.66
N ILE A 150 6.41 9.68 4.18
CA ILE A 150 5.49 10.83 4.18
C ILE A 150 4.23 10.56 3.35
N PHE A 151 4.35 9.71 2.31
CA PHE A 151 3.25 9.41 1.41
C PHE A 151 2.23 8.45 2.01
N LYS A 152 2.55 7.72 3.08
CA LYS A 152 1.66 6.70 3.69
C LYS A 152 1.09 5.73 2.63
N VAL A 153 1.97 5.18 1.80
CA VAL A 153 1.64 4.26 0.71
C VAL A 153 0.73 3.12 1.21
N PRO A 154 -0.49 2.95 0.64
CA PRO A 154 -1.44 1.94 1.10
C PRO A 154 -1.02 0.52 0.69
N LYS A 155 -1.67 -0.48 1.27
CA LYS A 155 -1.65 -1.87 0.81
C LYS A 155 -3.00 -2.24 0.17
N PRO A 156 -3.02 -3.04 -0.92
CA PRO A 156 -1.86 -3.50 -1.70
C PRO A 156 -1.07 -2.33 -2.32
N TRP A 157 0.22 -2.53 -2.58
CA TRP A 157 1.09 -1.43 -3.02
C TRP A 157 0.65 -0.91 -4.39
N PRO A 158 0.46 0.42 -4.54
CA PRO A 158 0.23 1.03 -5.83
C PRO A 158 1.46 0.90 -6.72
N HIS A 159 1.26 1.02 -8.04
CA HIS A 159 2.37 1.01 -8.99
C HIS A 159 3.07 2.37 -9.05
N ARG A 160 2.29 3.45 -8.96
CA ARG A 160 2.79 4.83 -9.06
C ARG A 160 2.06 5.72 -8.06
N LEU A 161 2.72 6.78 -7.64
CA LEU A 161 2.06 7.91 -6.99
C LEU A 161 2.45 9.22 -7.66
N THR A 162 1.52 10.17 -7.63
CA THR A 162 1.79 11.59 -7.87
C THR A 162 1.52 12.35 -6.59
N ALA A 163 2.32 13.37 -6.31
CA ALA A 163 2.19 14.22 -5.15
C ALA A 163 2.39 15.68 -5.54
N VAL A 164 1.69 16.57 -4.82
CA VAL A 164 1.85 18.02 -4.97
C VAL A 164 2.46 18.57 -3.70
N PHE A 165 3.55 19.30 -3.85
CA PHE A 165 4.19 20.05 -2.78
C PHE A 165 3.98 21.54 -3.00
N ALA A 166 3.89 22.29 -1.90
CA ALA A 166 4.00 23.74 -1.93
C ALA A 166 4.89 24.20 -0.79
N LYS A 167 5.96 24.93 -1.10
CA LYS A 167 6.96 25.41 -0.14
C LYS A 167 7.49 24.29 0.78
N GLY A 168 7.87 23.15 0.20
CA GLY A 168 8.39 21.99 0.93
C GLY A 168 7.35 21.14 1.69
N LYS A 169 6.06 21.50 1.64
CA LYS A 169 4.98 20.77 2.35
C LYS A 169 4.13 19.96 1.39
N LEU A 170 3.98 18.67 1.66
CA LEU A 170 3.05 17.78 0.96
C LEU A 170 1.60 18.27 1.11
N LYS A 171 0.90 18.45 -0.01
CA LYS A 171 -0.49 18.92 -0.08
C LYS A 171 -1.47 17.82 -0.41
N SER A 172 -1.13 16.99 -1.39
CA SER A 172 -1.96 15.88 -1.83
C SER A 172 -1.09 14.75 -2.37
N THR A 173 -1.65 13.54 -2.33
CA THR A 173 -1.08 12.35 -2.95
C THR A 173 -2.20 11.61 -3.67
N THR A 174 -1.95 11.21 -4.91
CA THR A 174 -2.82 10.32 -5.67
C THR A 174 -2.03 9.06 -5.98
N PHE A 175 -2.65 7.90 -5.78
CA PHE A 175 -2.03 6.60 -6.05
C PHE A 175 -2.65 6.00 -7.30
N PHE A 176 -1.88 5.20 -8.03
CA PHE A 176 -2.29 4.63 -9.30
C PHE A 176 -1.98 3.15 -9.38
N ALA A 177 -2.88 2.39 -9.99
CA ALA A 177 -2.63 1.03 -10.44
C ALA A 177 -1.65 1.01 -11.62
N LYS A 178 -1.23 -0.20 -12.03
CA LYS A 178 -0.26 -0.38 -13.12
C LYS A 178 -0.77 0.14 -14.48
N ASP A 179 -2.08 0.09 -14.69
CA ASP A 179 -2.75 0.59 -15.90
C ASP A 179 -2.97 2.11 -15.89
N GLY A 180 -2.55 2.82 -14.85
CA GLY A 180 -2.75 4.26 -14.69
C GLY A 180 -4.09 4.65 -14.06
N THR A 181 -4.92 3.70 -13.64
CA THR A 181 -6.18 4.00 -12.95
C THR A 181 -5.91 4.59 -11.56
N PRO A 182 -6.51 5.74 -11.19
CA PRO A 182 -6.42 6.28 -9.84
C PRO A 182 -7.02 5.30 -8.81
N LEU A 183 -6.28 5.03 -7.74
CA LEU A 183 -6.74 4.25 -6.62
C LEU A 183 -7.46 5.14 -5.62
N ASP A 184 -8.68 4.75 -5.29
CA ASP A 184 -9.44 5.38 -4.22
C ASP A 184 -9.00 4.80 -2.87
N VAL A 185 -8.15 5.57 -2.19
CA VAL A 185 -7.58 5.25 -0.87
C VAL A 185 -8.33 5.95 0.26
N SER A 186 -9.43 6.63 -0.05
CA SER A 186 -10.22 7.34 0.96
C SER A 186 -10.85 6.34 1.93
N LYS A 187 -10.72 6.62 3.22
CA LYS A 187 -11.47 5.89 4.24
C LYS A 187 -12.91 6.41 4.25
N PRO A 188 -13.94 5.55 4.18
CA PRO A 188 -15.30 5.99 4.39
C PRO A 188 -15.41 6.63 5.78
N THR A 189 -16.05 7.79 5.86
CA THR A 189 -16.38 8.41 7.15
C THR A 189 -17.72 7.85 7.59
N LEU A 190 -17.74 7.13 8.71
CA LEU A 190 -18.97 6.60 9.29
C LEU A 190 -19.55 7.62 10.27
N THR A 191 -20.59 8.32 9.83
CA THR A 191 -21.34 9.26 10.66
C THR A 191 -22.38 8.56 11.54
N GLU A 192 -22.81 7.36 11.15
CA GLU A 192 -23.79 6.56 11.87
C GLU A 192 -23.36 5.09 11.81
N TRP A 193 -23.27 4.44 12.97
CA TRP A 193 -22.78 3.05 13.08
C TRP A 193 -23.53 2.23 14.15
N GLY A 194 -24.67 2.73 14.63
CA GLY A 194 -25.45 2.07 15.68
C GLY A 194 -24.93 2.34 17.10
N GLU A 195 -24.36 3.51 17.36
CA GLU A 195 -23.85 3.86 18.70
C GLU A 195 -24.94 3.91 19.79
N SER A 196 -26.20 4.13 19.39
CA SER A 196 -27.39 4.14 20.24
C SER A 196 -28.20 2.85 20.17
N THR A 197 -27.67 1.77 19.56
CA THR A 197 -28.37 0.49 19.50
C THR A 197 -28.63 -0.03 20.91
N GLU A 198 -29.86 -0.54 21.11
CA GLU A 198 -30.32 -1.20 22.33
C GLU A 198 -30.52 -2.69 22.10
N ALA A 199 -30.39 -3.51 23.15
CA ALA A 199 -30.43 -4.98 23.03
C ALA A 199 -31.72 -5.49 22.37
N SER A 200 -32.85 -4.84 22.65
CA SER A 200 -34.16 -5.17 22.08
C SER A 200 -34.24 -4.97 20.56
N THR A 201 -33.38 -4.12 19.99
CA THR A 201 -33.37 -3.85 18.54
C THR A 201 -32.53 -4.84 17.75
N LEU A 202 -31.77 -5.71 18.41
CA LEU A 202 -30.96 -6.72 17.72
C LEU A 202 -31.81 -7.84 17.12
N ALA A 203 -32.90 -8.25 17.77
CA ALA A 203 -33.78 -9.27 17.22
C ALA A 203 -34.35 -8.82 15.87
N GLY A 204 -34.19 -9.63 14.81
CA GLY A 204 -34.65 -9.33 13.46
C GLY A 204 -33.79 -8.32 12.69
N TYR A 205 -32.57 -8.00 13.17
CA TYR A 205 -31.60 -7.11 12.51
C TYR A 205 -31.30 -7.54 11.07
N ILE A 206 -31.18 -8.84 10.80
CA ILE A 206 -30.94 -9.34 9.44
C ILE A 206 -32.22 -9.24 8.60
N GLU A 207 -33.37 -9.68 9.14
CA GLU A 207 -34.65 -9.71 8.42
C GLU A 207 -35.15 -8.33 8.01
N ARG A 208 -34.95 -7.30 8.84
CA ARG A 208 -35.29 -5.91 8.50
C ARG A 208 -34.38 -5.29 7.44
N GLY A 209 -33.28 -5.96 7.07
CA GLY A 209 -32.28 -5.44 6.14
C GLY A 209 -31.24 -4.51 6.77
N ASP A 210 -31.26 -4.31 8.09
CA ASP A 210 -30.31 -3.45 8.81
C ASP A 210 -28.87 -3.96 8.65
N PHE A 211 -28.68 -5.28 8.62
CA PHE A 211 -27.37 -5.91 8.36
C PHE A 211 -26.81 -5.53 6.98
N ALA A 212 -27.60 -5.67 5.93
CA ALA A 212 -27.18 -5.34 4.57
C ALA A 212 -26.93 -3.83 4.41
N ALA A 213 -27.77 -3.00 5.03
CA ALA A 213 -27.60 -1.55 5.06
C ALA A 213 -26.30 -1.13 5.79
N ASP A 214 -26.03 -1.70 6.96
CA ASP A 214 -24.79 -1.47 7.71
C ASP A 214 -23.57 -1.97 6.92
N ALA A 215 -23.64 -3.15 6.32
CA ALA A 215 -22.58 -3.68 5.47
C ALA A 215 -22.27 -2.76 4.27
N ALA A 216 -23.28 -2.24 3.60
CA ALA A 216 -23.13 -1.29 2.50
C ALA A 216 -22.56 0.05 2.98
N ARG A 217 -23.00 0.52 4.15
CA ARG A 217 -22.53 1.77 4.77
C ARG A 217 -21.08 1.68 5.26
N PHE A 218 -20.73 0.60 5.95
CA PHE A 218 -19.42 0.42 6.59
C PHE A 218 -18.36 0.10 5.54
N PHE A 219 -18.73 -0.73 4.56
CA PHE A 219 -17.80 -1.28 3.58
C PHE A 219 -18.37 -1.14 2.16
N PRO A 220 -18.62 0.09 1.67
CA PRO A 220 -19.25 0.31 0.36
C PRO A 220 -18.44 -0.25 -0.81
N LYS A 221 -17.11 -0.29 -0.64
CA LYS A 221 -16.14 -0.70 -1.67
C LYS A 221 -15.57 -2.10 -1.45
N ALA A 222 -15.98 -2.81 -0.40
CA ALA A 222 -15.49 -4.16 -0.16
C ALA A 222 -16.05 -5.12 -1.23
N PRO A 223 -15.25 -6.07 -1.72
CA PRO A 223 -15.78 -7.22 -2.48
C PRO A 223 -16.89 -7.89 -1.70
N ARG A 224 -17.85 -8.49 -2.39
CA ARG A 224 -18.99 -9.16 -1.76
C ARG A 224 -18.78 -10.66 -1.74
N VAL A 225 -19.05 -11.27 -0.59
CA VAL A 225 -19.16 -12.72 -0.47
C VAL A 225 -20.38 -13.16 -1.25
N SER A 226 -20.19 -14.14 -2.13
CA SER A 226 -21.27 -14.82 -2.83
C SER A 226 -21.00 -16.32 -2.76
N LYS A 227 -21.92 -17.05 -2.13
CA LYS A 227 -21.83 -18.49 -1.92
C LYS A 227 -23.16 -19.12 -2.36
N PRO A 228 -23.15 -20.41 -2.75
CA PRO A 228 -24.40 -21.15 -2.93
C PRO A 228 -25.22 -21.14 -1.63
N GLY A 229 -26.54 -21.05 -1.75
CA GLY A 229 -27.42 -21.06 -0.58
C GLY A 229 -27.36 -22.39 0.19
N SER A 230 -27.47 -22.33 1.52
CA SER A 230 -27.38 -23.49 2.41
C SER A 230 -28.76 -23.90 2.92
N LYS A 231 -29.11 -25.19 2.75
CA LYS A 231 -30.35 -25.74 3.30
C LYS A 231 -30.33 -25.81 4.83
N LYS A 232 -29.16 -26.11 5.41
CA LYS A 232 -28.97 -26.18 6.87
C LYS A 232 -29.17 -24.80 7.50
N VAL A 233 -28.58 -23.75 6.92
CA VAL A 233 -28.76 -22.37 7.44
C VAL A 233 -30.22 -21.93 7.35
N ARG A 234 -30.92 -22.23 6.24
CA ARG A 234 -32.35 -21.92 6.06
C ARG A 234 -33.31 -22.65 7.02
N ALA A 235 -32.83 -23.60 7.81
CA ALA A 235 -33.67 -24.34 8.75
C ALA A 235 -34.19 -23.44 9.89
N VAL A 236 -33.50 -22.35 10.21
CA VAL A 236 -33.91 -21.37 11.25
C VAL A 236 -34.36 -20.03 10.63
N PRO A 237 -35.29 -19.28 11.25
CA PRO A 237 -35.84 -18.04 10.65
C PRO A 237 -34.78 -17.00 10.26
N ALA A 238 -33.92 -16.57 11.19
CA ALA A 238 -32.84 -15.62 10.91
C ALA A 238 -31.82 -16.15 9.89
N GLY A 239 -31.70 -17.48 9.77
CA GLY A 239 -30.85 -18.14 8.79
C GLY A 239 -31.41 -18.04 7.37
N ARG A 240 -32.73 -17.97 7.18
CA ARG A 240 -33.32 -17.70 5.85
C ARG A 240 -32.96 -16.29 5.37
N ALA A 241 -33.13 -15.29 6.24
CA ALA A 241 -32.77 -13.92 5.92
C ALA A 241 -31.26 -13.80 5.63
N LEU A 242 -30.41 -14.46 6.43
CA LEU A 242 -28.97 -14.47 6.17
C LEU A 242 -28.62 -15.15 4.83
N ASP A 243 -29.28 -16.27 4.49
CA ASP A 243 -29.09 -16.96 3.21
C ASP A 243 -29.42 -16.06 2.02
N GLU A 244 -30.52 -15.31 2.10
CA GLU A 244 -30.91 -14.34 1.07
C GLU A 244 -29.87 -13.21 0.95
N VAL A 245 -29.38 -12.68 2.07
CA VAL A 245 -28.34 -11.63 2.04
C VAL A 245 -27.03 -12.14 1.46
N VAL A 246 -26.57 -13.35 1.81
CA VAL A 246 -25.32 -13.94 1.29
C VAL A 246 -25.46 -14.27 -0.20
N THR A 247 -26.54 -14.95 -0.60
CA THR A 247 -26.76 -15.32 -2.00
C THR A 247 -26.98 -14.09 -2.89
N GLY A 248 -27.59 -13.03 -2.37
CA GLY A 248 -27.75 -11.74 -3.04
C GLY A 248 -26.51 -10.85 -3.06
N GLY A 249 -25.38 -11.28 -2.47
CA GLY A 249 -24.13 -10.50 -2.45
C GLY A 249 -24.17 -9.29 -1.51
N GLY A 250 -25.01 -9.30 -0.48
CA GLY A 250 -25.11 -8.23 0.52
C GLY A 250 -24.00 -8.25 1.58
N VAL A 251 -23.29 -9.37 1.72
CA VAL A 251 -22.23 -9.53 2.72
C VAL A 251 -20.88 -9.07 2.17
N PRO A 252 -20.16 -8.14 2.82
CA PRO A 252 -18.82 -7.75 2.42
C PRO A 252 -17.81 -8.82 2.84
N SER A 253 -16.77 -9.04 2.04
CA SER A 253 -15.60 -9.79 2.49
C SER A 253 -14.87 -9.00 3.56
N MET A 254 -14.72 -9.62 4.73
CA MET A 254 -14.11 -9.07 5.93
C MET A 254 -12.75 -9.74 6.09
N THR A 255 -11.68 -8.96 6.10
CA THR A 255 -10.31 -9.48 5.91
C THR A 255 -9.41 -9.33 7.12
N LEU A 256 -9.89 -8.70 8.20
CA LEU A 256 -9.11 -8.52 9.42
C LEU A 256 -9.63 -9.38 10.56
N ALA A 257 -10.95 -9.46 10.74
CA ALA A 257 -11.59 -10.28 11.75
C ALA A 257 -12.06 -11.62 11.16
N PHE A 258 -13.35 -11.95 11.29
CA PHE A 258 -13.95 -13.14 10.71
C PHE A 258 -14.60 -12.81 9.37
N ASP A 259 -14.42 -13.62 8.33
CA ASP A 259 -15.14 -13.55 7.07
C ASP A 259 -16.28 -14.58 7.03
N PHE A 260 -17.32 -14.34 6.23
CA PHE A 260 -18.39 -15.28 5.93
C PHE A 260 -17.98 -16.32 4.87
N ASP A 261 -16.70 -16.51 4.63
CA ASP A 261 -16.21 -17.44 3.61
C ASP A 261 -16.51 -18.91 3.92
N SER A 262 -16.66 -19.23 5.22
CA SER A 262 -17.09 -20.54 5.70
C SER A 262 -18.61 -20.72 5.70
N TYR A 263 -19.37 -19.78 5.12
CA TYR A 263 -20.83 -19.87 5.06
C TYR A 263 -21.28 -21.19 4.43
N GLY A 264 -22.11 -21.93 5.16
CA GLY A 264 -22.66 -23.20 4.72
C GLY A 264 -21.72 -24.40 4.88
N PHE A 265 -20.57 -24.24 5.55
CA PHE A 265 -19.66 -25.34 5.84
C PHE A 265 -20.37 -26.45 6.64
N ASP A 266 -20.36 -27.68 6.10
CA ASP A 266 -21.09 -28.81 6.68
C ASP A 266 -20.19 -29.59 7.65
N CYS A 267 -20.31 -29.27 8.95
CA CYS A 267 -19.41 -29.80 9.98
C CYS A 267 -19.46 -31.34 10.07
N LYS A 268 -20.63 -31.94 9.82
CA LYS A 268 -20.77 -33.41 9.84
C LYS A 268 -20.15 -34.06 8.62
N LYS A 269 -20.45 -33.53 7.44
CA LYS A 269 -19.94 -34.08 6.18
C LYS A 269 -18.42 -34.01 6.12
N GLU A 270 -17.85 -32.93 6.63
CA GLU A 270 -16.40 -32.69 6.64
C GLU A 270 -15.71 -33.26 7.91
N ASP A 271 -16.43 -34.03 8.74
CA ASP A 271 -15.91 -34.69 9.95
C ASP A 271 -15.14 -33.74 10.89
N LEU A 272 -15.71 -32.56 11.15
CA LEU A 272 -15.05 -31.53 11.96
C LEU A 272 -14.93 -31.99 13.42
N ALA A 273 -13.71 -32.31 13.86
CA ALA A 273 -13.45 -32.80 15.21
C ALA A 273 -14.06 -31.89 16.29
N GLY A 274 -14.85 -32.47 17.20
CA GLY A 274 -15.55 -31.75 18.27
C GLY A 274 -16.85 -31.05 17.87
N ALA A 275 -17.14 -30.95 16.57
CA ALA A 275 -18.35 -30.35 16.02
C ALA A 275 -18.99 -31.20 14.89
N ASN A 276 -18.61 -32.47 14.76
CA ASN A 276 -19.15 -33.43 13.81
C ASN A 276 -20.57 -33.86 14.23
N ASP A 277 -21.51 -32.93 14.08
CA ASP A 277 -22.93 -33.11 14.34
C ASP A 277 -23.72 -32.41 13.24
N ASP A 278 -24.85 -32.98 12.85
CA ASP A 278 -25.72 -32.41 11.82
C ASP A 278 -26.31 -31.07 12.22
N LYS A 279 -26.39 -30.80 13.53
CA LYS A 279 -26.92 -29.52 14.02
C LYS A 279 -26.01 -28.33 13.74
N TYR A 280 -24.72 -28.54 13.47
CA TYR A 280 -23.77 -27.44 13.27
C TYR A 280 -23.51 -27.16 11.79
N VAL A 281 -23.55 -25.87 11.44
CA VAL A 281 -23.18 -25.37 10.11
C VAL A 281 -22.33 -24.11 10.25
N GLY A 282 -21.23 -24.02 9.51
CA GLY A 282 -20.34 -22.86 9.56
C GLY A 282 -20.98 -21.61 8.97
N ILE A 283 -20.75 -20.47 9.63
CA ILE A 283 -21.26 -19.16 9.23
C ILE A 283 -20.11 -18.22 8.89
N ALA A 284 -19.11 -18.12 9.76
CA ALA A 284 -17.96 -17.25 9.57
C ALA A 284 -16.69 -17.87 10.16
N SER A 285 -15.51 -17.51 9.65
CA SER A 285 -14.20 -17.98 10.13
C SER A 285 -13.14 -16.89 10.04
N ASP A 286 -12.07 -16.99 10.83
CA ASP A 286 -10.94 -16.06 10.81
C ASP A 286 -9.86 -16.41 9.78
N GLY A 287 -10.09 -17.45 8.97
CA GLY A 287 -9.13 -17.99 8.01
C GLY A 287 -7.94 -18.74 8.62
N SER A 288 -7.85 -18.83 9.95
CA SER A 288 -6.79 -19.51 10.70
C SER A 288 -7.27 -20.74 11.48
N GLY A 289 -8.58 -21.00 11.48
CA GLY A 289 -9.19 -22.21 12.00
C GLY A 289 -10.35 -21.95 12.96
N GLU A 290 -10.43 -20.74 13.54
CA GLU A 290 -11.54 -20.38 14.43
C GLU A 290 -12.80 -20.14 13.60
N MET A 291 -13.94 -20.64 14.08
CA MET A 291 -15.21 -20.54 13.36
C MET A 291 -16.37 -20.16 14.27
N PHE A 292 -17.34 -19.45 13.71
CA PHE A 292 -18.70 -19.35 14.25
C PHE A 292 -19.61 -20.33 13.53
N LEU A 293 -20.18 -21.24 14.31
CA LEU A 293 -21.12 -22.26 13.83
C LEU A 293 -22.52 -21.93 14.32
N LEU A 294 -23.50 -22.04 13.43
CA LEU A 294 -24.91 -21.99 13.77
C LEU A 294 -25.36 -23.37 14.26
N ASP A 295 -25.98 -23.42 15.44
CA ASP A 295 -26.77 -24.56 15.88
C ASP A 295 -28.18 -24.44 15.29
N VAL A 296 -28.49 -25.23 14.26
CA VAL A 296 -29.76 -25.15 13.53
C VAL A 296 -30.95 -25.66 14.36
N THR A 297 -30.73 -26.27 15.52
CA THR A 297 -31.81 -26.73 16.41
C THR A 297 -32.27 -25.64 17.36
N THR A 298 -31.35 -24.76 17.77
CA THR A 298 -31.65 -23.68 18.73
C THR A 298 -31.69 -22.29 18.10
N GLY A 299 -31.02 -22.12 16.95
CA GLY A 299 -30.79 -20.81 16.33
C GLY A 299 -29.65 -20.01 16.97
N ALA A 300 -29.02 -20.54 18.02
CA ALA A 300 -27.87 -19.93 18.67
C ALA A 300 -26.58 -20.15 17.87
N VAL A 301 -25.56 -19.35 18.18
CA VAL A 301 -24.24 -19.44 17.57
C VAL A 301 -23.24 -19.91 18.61
N VAL A 302 -22.44 -20.89 18.24
CA VAL A 302 -21.29 -21.38 19.01
C VAL A 302 -19.98 -20.96 18.34
N ARG A 303 -18.93 -20.78 19.13
CA ARG A 303 -17.57 -20.62 18.65
C ARG A 303 -16.88 -21.97 18.69
N TYR A 304 -16.27 -22.34 17.57
CA TYR A 304 -15.40 -23.49 17.43
C TYR A 304 -13.94 -23.04 17.50
N ALA A 305 -13.18 -23.65 18.40
CA ALA A 305 -11.75 -23.44 18.52
C ALA A 305 -11.00 -24.62 17.90
N HIS A 306 -10.25 -24.37 16.82
CA HIS A 306 -9.65 -25.45 16.01
C HIS A 306 -8.61 -26.24 16.79
N GLU A 307 -7.70 -25.54 17.47
CA GLU A 307 -6.60 -26.15 18.22
C GLU A 307 -7.08 -27.03 19.38
N GLU A 308 -8.23 -26.69 19.96
CA GLU A 308 -8.82 -27.42 21.07
C GLU A 308 -9.81 -28.50 20.62
N GLY A 309 -10.30 -28.42 19.37
CA GLY A 309 -11.40 -29.25 18.88
C GLY A 309 -12.64 -29.10 19.75
N SER A 310 -12.94 -27.89 20.21
CA SER A 310 -13.99 -27.63 21.21
C SER A 310 -15.02 -26.61 20.67
N VAL A 311 -16.27 -26.74 21.14
CA VAL A 311 -17.33 -25.77 20.87
C VAL A 311 -17.78 -25.11 22.18
N SER A 312 -18.00 -23.80 22.13
CA SER A 312 -18.46 -23.02 23.28
C SER A 312 -19.57 -22.04 22.87
N PRO A 313 -20.50 -21.67 23.78
CA PRO A 313 -21.53 -20.67 23.47
C PRO A 313 -20.91 -19.33 23.04
N ALA A 314 -21.43 -18.73 21.96
CA ALA A 314 -20.92 -17.45 21.45
C ALA A 314 -21.97 -16.33 21.46
N PHE A 315 -23.10 -16.56 20.79
CA PHE A 315 -24.19 -15.59 20.68
C PHE A 315 -25.53 -16.31 20.74
N ASP A 316 -26.55 -15.63 21.24
CA ASP A 316 -27.90 -16.21 21.35
C ASP A 316 -28.61 -16.28 19.98
N SER A 317 -28.14 -15.52 18.99
CA SER A 317 -28.71 -15.50 17.65
C SER A 317 -27.72 -15.06 16.56
N LEU A 318 -28.07 -15.37 15.30
CA LEU A 318 -27.36 -14.85 14.12
C LEU A 318 -27.37 -13.32 14.03
N ASP A 319 -28.44 -12.67 14.50
CA ASP A 319 -28.53 -11.21 14.49
C ASP A 319 -27.43 -10.57 15.34
N GLN A 320 -27.19 -11.13 16.55
CA GLN A 320 -26.12 -10.67 17.43
C GLN A 320 -24.73 -10.88 16.80
N LEU A 321 -24.51 -12.05 16.19
CA LEU A 321 -23.27 -12.34 15.47
C LEU A 321 -23.03 -11.33 14.33
N ALA A 322 -24.02 -11.16 13.44
CA ALA A 322 -23.91 -10.26 12.28
C ALA A 322 -23.67 -8.81 12.72
N PHE A 323 -24.39 -8.36 13.74
CA PHE A 323 -24.21 -7.03 14.34
C PHE A 323 -22.79 -6.84 14.90
N ALA A 324 -22.28 -7.84 15.62
CA ALA A 324 -20.97 -7.81 16.25
C ALA A 324 -19.84 -7.82 15.21
N LEU A 325 -19.85 -8.74 14.25
CA LEU A 325 -18.75 -8.92 13.31
C LEU A 325 -18.51 -7.68 12.43
N LEU A 326 -19.57 -7.03 11.92
CA LEU A 326 -19.40 -5.79 11.13
C LEU A 326 -18.69 -4.70 11.94
N ARG A 327 -19.00 -4.60 13.24
CA ARG A 327 -18.45 -3.56 14.13
C ARG A 327 -17.03 -3.89 14.59
N VAL A 328 -16.72 -5.16 14.81
CA VAL A 328 -15.33 -5.62 15.05
C VAL A 328 -14.47 -5.33 13.81
N GLU A 329 -14.91 -5.71 12.62
CA GLU A 329 -14.18 -5.43 11.37
C GLU A 329 -14.02 -3.92 11.14
N ALA A 330 -15.08 -3.12 11.38
CA ALA A 330 -15.03 -1.67 11.21
C ALA A 330 -14.06 -1.01 12.22
N ALA A 331 -14.00 -1.50 13.46
CA ALA A 331 -13.02 -1.06 14.44
C ALA A 331 -11.59 -1.44 14.05
N ALA A 332 -11.38 -2.68 13.57
CA ALA A 332 -10.08 -3.16 13.09
C ALA A 332 -9.56 -2.32 11.90
N LYS A 333 -10.45 -1.93 10.97
CA LYS A 333 -10.13 -0.98 9.87
C LYS A 333 -10.01 0.48 10.31
N LYS A 334 -10.19 0.77 11.61
CA LYS A 334 -10.15 2.11 12.22
C LYS A 334 -11.20 3.06 11.63
N LEU A 335 -12.35 2.52 11.22
CA LEU A 335 -13.52 3.31 10.79
C LEU A 335 -14.34 3.77 11.99
N ILE A 336 -14.32 3.00 13.08
CA ILE A 336 -14.98 3.32 14.36
C ILE A 336 -13.95 3.23 15.49
N PRO A 337 -13.93 4.15 16.47
CA PRO A 337 -13.05 4.04 17.62
C PRO A 337 -13.34 2.76 18.44
N LYS A 338 -12.31 1.92 18.63
CA LYS A 338 -12.38 0.66 19.39
C LYS A 338 -12.99 0.83 20.79
N ALA A 339 -12.68 1.94 21.48
CA ALA A 339 -13.25 2.25 22.80
C ALA A 339 -14.78 2.44 22.76
N LYS A 340 -15.32 3.06 21.71
CA LYS A 340 -16.77 3.25 21.56
C LYS A 340 -17.48 1.92 21.27
N VAL A 341 -16.90 1.08 20.42
CA VAL A 341 -17.44 -0.27 20.13
C VAL A 341 -17.41 -1.15 21.38
N SER A 342 -16.32 -1.10 22.16
CA SER A 342 -16.22 -1.83 23.43
C SER A 342 -17.29 -1.41 24.44
N ALA A 343 -17.56 -0.11 24.56
CA ALA A 343 -18.63 0.40 25.42
C ALA A 343 -20.03 -0.06 24.95
N LEU A 344 -20.27 -0.07 23.63
CA LEU A 344 -21.50 -0.58 23.04
C LEU A 344 -21.70 -2.07 23.34
N PHE A 345 -20.69 -2.91 23.09
CA PHE A 345 -20.78 -4.34 23.36
C PHE A 345 -20.99 -4.65 24.84
N LYS A 346 -20.36 -3.87 25.74
CA LYS A 346 -20.62 -3.98 27.18
C LYS A 346 -22.07 -3.64 27.53
N ARG A 347 -22.64 -2.58 26.93
CA ARG A 347 -24.05 -2.20 27.16
C ARG A 347 -25.02 -3.27 26.65
N LEU A 348 -24.69 -3.91 25.52
CA LEU A 348 -25.50 -4.96 24.89
C LEU A 348 -25.25 -6.37 25.47
N ASP A 349 -24.40 -6.51 26.49
CA ASP A 349 -23.92 -7.77 27.07
C ASP A 349 -23.30 -8.77 26.06
N LEU A 350 -22.72 -8.25 24.95
CA LEU A 350 -22.04 -9.06 23.92
C LEU A 350 -20.59 -9.37 24.33
N LYS A 351 -20.41 -10.25 25.33
CA LYS A 351 -19.10 -10.56 25.93
C LYS A 351 -18.09 -11.13 24.93
N VAL A 352 -18.53 -12.02 24.05
CA VAL A 352 -17.67 -12.63 23.02
C VAL A 352 -17.22 -11.58 22.00
N ALA A 353 -18.12 -10.71 21.56
CA ALA A 353 -17.75 -9.59 20.68
C ALA A 353 -16.73 -8.65 21.34
N ALA A 354 -16.86 -8.38 22.64
CA ALA A 354 -15.90 -7.57 23.39
C ALA A 354 -14.53 -8.26 23.55
N ALA A 355 -14.49 -9.58 23.62
CA ALA A 355 -13.25 -10.36 23.63
C ALA A 355 -12.57 -10.32 22.24
N LEU A 356 -13.29 -10.64 21.17
CA LEU A 356 -12.81 -10.53 19.78
C LEU A 356 -12.27 -9.14 19.48
N LEU A 357 -13.01 -8.10 19.88
CA LEU A 357 -12.59 -6.73 19.68
C LEU A 357 -11.21 -6.46 20.28
N LYS A 358 -10.81 -7.11 21.38
CA LYS A 358 -9.47 -6.92 21.98
C LYS A 358 -8.37 -7.48 21.09
N GLU A 359 -8.64 -8.59 20.39
CA GLU A 359 -7.69 -9.31 19.52
C GLU A 359 -7.34 -8.51 18.26
N TYR A 360 -8.28 -7.72 17.72
CA TYR A 360 -8.12 -6.94 16.48
C TYR A 360 -7.97 -5.43 16.68
#